data_AF-A0A7R9PMG8-F1
#
_entry.id   AF-A0A7R9PMG8-F1
#
_cell.length_a   1.000
_cell.length_b   1.000
_cell.length_c   1.000
_cell.angle_alpha   90.00
_cell.angle_beta   90.00
_cell.angle_gamma   90.00
#
_symmetry.space_group_name_H-M   'P 1'
#
loop_
_entity.id
_entity.type
_entity.pdbx_description
1 polymer ?
#
loop_
_entity_poly.entity_id
_entity_poly.type
_entity_poly.pdbx_seq_one_letter_code
_entity_poly.pdbx_strand_id
1 'polypeptide(L)'
;MWHVFLGRIIYGPSVPFRVLSYNVLSQALLEEHTYLYQYHDKVALNWHYRKKLLMAEIRQARAHRTHGKVDGVAVYYRADMFDLYDYTTVEFFQPGVRVLDRDNVGLVVKLCVRGGMPAQQIVVATTHLLFNSRRHDVKLAQTQLLLTEIERFAFQGVSQHQPKYLPVIITGDMNLEPHTGVYQLLTQGRLNYRGLSKKLLDNRW
;
A
#
# COMPACT_ATOMS: atom_id res chain seq x y z
N MET A 1 0.97 12.53 7.24
CA MET A 1 2.25 12.48 7.97
C MET A 1 3.26 11.80 7.06
N TRP A 2 4.31 12.51 6.64
CA TRP A 2 5.30 12.02 5.69
C TRP A 2 6.25 11.05 6.41
N HIS A 3 6.26 9.77 6.00
CA HIS A 3 7.29 8.84 6.44
C HIS A 3 8.21 8.54 5.26
N VAL A 4 9.38 9.19 5.25
CA VAL A 4 10.49 8.86 4.36
C VAL A 4 11.20 7.64 4.94
N PHE A 5 11.11 6.50 4.27
CA PHE A 5 11.96 5.35 4.60
C PHE A 5 13.36 5.58 4.04
N LEU A 6 14.36 5.74 4.92
CA LEU A 6 15.78 5.68 4.57
C LEU A 6 16.19 4.20 4.49
N GLY A 7 16.30 3.70 3.26
CA GLY A 7 16.79 2.35 2.97
C GLY A 7 18.30 2.21 3.21
N ARG A 8 18.68 1.01 3.66
CA ARG A 8 20.04 0.56 3.98
C ARG A 8 20.98 0.65 2.76
N ILE A 9 22.26 0.97 3.01
CA ILE A 9 23.32 1.04 1.98
C ILE A 9 23.49 -0.35 1.34
N ILE A 10 23.34 -0.42 0.01
CA ILE A 10 23.61 -1.62 -0.81
C ILE A 10 24.95 -1.38 -1.52
N TYR A 11 25.93 -2.28 -1.32
CA TYR A 11 27.20 -2.24 -2.04
C TYR A 11 27.03 -2.87 -3.44
N GLY A 12 27.21 -2.07 -4.50
CA GLY A 12 27.06 -2.44 -5.91
C GLY A 12 26.58 -1.23 -6.75
N PRO A 13 26.54 -1.31 -8.10
CA PRO A 13 25.87 -0.29 -8.90
C PRO A 13 24.40 -0.23 -8.49
N SER A 14 24.04 0.81 -7.77
CA SER A 14 22.68 1.04 -7.27
C SER A 14 21.96 1.99 -8.22
N VAL A 15 20.70 1.69 -8.52
CA VAL A 15 19.83 2.60 -9.28
C VAL A 15 18.99 3.37 -8.26
N PRO A 16 19.33 4.63 -7.96
CA PRO A 16 18.54 5.42 -7.03
C PRO A 16 17.19 5.79 -7.65
N PHE A 17 16.11 5.57 -6.92
CA PHE A 17 14.78 6.05 -7.27
C PHE A 17 14.04 6.54 -6.02
N ARG A 18 12.96 7.28 -6.24
CA ARG A 18 12.13 7.85 -5.17
C ARG A 18 10.75 7.20 -5.19
N VAL A 19 10.19 7.06 -4.00
CA VAL A 19 8.85 6.50 -3.78
C VAL A 19 7.99 7.55 -3.11
N LEU A 20 6.77 7.73 -3.59
CA LEU A 20 5.74 8.58 -3.01
C LEU A 20 4.52 7.70 -2.69
N SER A 21 4.05 7.77 -1.45
CA SER A 21 2.78 7.15 -1.02
C SER A 21 1.84 8.25 -0.57
N TYR A 22 0.68 8.37 -1.21
CA TYR A 22 -0.22 9.51 -0.98
C TYR A 22 -1.71 9.12 -1.07
N ASN A 23 -2.44 9.26 0.05
CA ASN A 23 -3.89 9.26 0.06
C ASN A 23 -4.40 10.66 -0.33
N VAL A 24 -4.98 10.77 -1.54
CA VAL A 24 -5.35 12.05 -2.16
C VAL A 24 -6.75 12.56 -1.79
N LEU A 25 -7.47 11.87 -0.89
CA LEU A 25 -8.84 12.16 -0.48
C LEU A 25 -9.85 12.15 -1.64
N SER A 26 -10.58 11.05 -1.79
CA SER A 26 -11.66 10.92 -2.80
C SER A 26 -12.69 12.05 -2.69
N GLN A 27 -13.12 12.60 -3.82
CA GLN A 27 -14.17 13.62 -3.83
C GLN A 27 -15.49 13.05 -3.31
N ALA A 28 -15.84 11.82 -3.68
CA ALA A 28 -17.07 11.17 -3.22
C ALA A 28 -17.08 11.03 -1.70
N LEU A 29 -15.99 10.52 -1.10
CA LEU A 29 -15.88 10.37 0.35
C LEU A 29 -15.89 11.71 1.09
N LEU A 30 -15.26 12.73 0.51
CA LEU A 30 -15.28 14.10 1.05
C LEU A 30 -16.71 14.66 1.11
N GLU A 31 -17.47 14.49 0.02
CA GLU A 31 -18.86 14.94 -0.11
C GLU A 31 -19.84 14.12 0.74
N GLU A 32 -19.56 12.84 0.96
CA GLU A 32 -20.35 12.00 1.88
C GLU A 32 -20.10 12.38 3.35
N HIS A 33 -18.89 12.84 3.69
CA HIS A 33 -18.47 13.15 5.06
C HIS A 33 -18.17 14.64 5.28
N THR A 34 -18.99 15.53 4.72
CA THR A 34 -18.76 17.00 4.77
C THR A 34 -18.62 17.56 6.18
N TYR A 35 -19.20 16.92 7.20
CA TYR A 35 -19.08 17.30 8.60
C TYR A 35 -17.61 17.33 9.09
N LEU A 36 -16.73 16.49 8.53
CA LEU A 36 -15.30 16.49 8.82
C LEU A 36 -14.58 17.75 8.29
N TYR A 37 -15.17 18.39 7.27
CA TYR A 37 -14.57 19.52 6.55
C TYR A 37 -15.43 20.79 6.64
N GLN A 38 -16.30 20.88 7.65
CA GLN A 38 -17.25 21.99 7.77
C GLN A 38 -16.55 23.36 7.89
N TYR A 39 -15.38 23.42 8.53
CA TYR A 39 -14.59 24.63 8.73
C TYR A 39 -13.53 24.91 7.65
N HIS A 40 -13.48 24.10 6.59
CA HIS A 40 -12.53 24.30 5.49
C HIS A 40 -13.14 25.18 4.39
N ASP A 41 -12.28 25.92 3.68
CA ASP A 41 -12.66 26.69 2.50
C ASP A 41 -13.27 25.76 1.42
N LYS A 42 -14.53 26.01 1.08
CA LYS A 42 -15.30 25.20 0.12
C LYS A 42 -14.72 25.27 -1.30
N VAL A 43 -14.05 26.36 -1.66
CA VAL A 43 -13.34 26.48 -2.94
C VAL A 43 -12.16 25.53 -2.97
N ALA A 44 -11.38 25.48 -1.87
CA ALA A 44 -10.25 24.58 -1.75
C ALA A 44 -10.65 23.09 -1.72
N LEU A 45 -11.85 22.75 -1.24
CA LEU A 45 -12.38 21.38 -1.24
C LEU A 45 -12.88 20.91 -2.62
N ASN A 46 -13.18 21.84 -3.54
CA ASN A 46 -13.73 21.51 -4.84
C ASN A 46 -12.77 20.64 -5.66
N TRP A 47 -13.28 19.57 -6.29
CA TRP A 47 -12.46 18.65 -7.07
C TRP A 47 -11.65 19.34 -8.17
N HIS A 48 -12.21 20.33 -8.87
CA HIS A 48 -11.49 21.03 -9.94
C HIS A 48 -10.29 21.81 -9.41
N TYR A 49 -10.39 22.34 -8.19
CA TYR A 49 -9.27 23.00 -7.52
C TYR A 49 -8.23 21.98 -7.05
N ARG A 50 -8.65 20.98 -6.27
CA ARG A 50 -7.76 19.93 -5.73
C ARG A 50 -7.03 19.16 -6.84
N LYS A 51 -7.75 18.74 -7.88
CA LYS A 51 -7.20 18.03 -9.04
C LYS A 51 -6.08 18.81 -9.72
N LYS A 52 -6.18 20.14 -9.83
CA LYS A 52 -5.12 20.96 -10.43
C LYS A 52 -3.84 20.87 -9.61
N LEU A 53 -3.95 20.98 -8.28
CA LEU A 53 -2.81 20.87 -7.36
C LEU A 53 -2.21 19.46 -7.35
N LEU A 54 -3.05 18.44 -7.21
CA LEU A 54 -2.65 17.03 -7.25
C LEU A 54 -1.96 16.68 -8.57
N MET A 55 -2.47 17.15 -9.70
CA MET A 55 -1.85 16.90 -11.00
C MET A 55 -0.54 17.66 -11.18
N ALA A 56 -0.39 18.84 -10.58
CA ALA A 56 0.91 19.53 -10.59
C ALA A 56 1.95 18.71 -9.81
N GLU A 57 1.59 18.22 -8.63
CA GLU A 57 2.45 17.36 -7.79
C GLU A 57 2.81 16.03 -8.47
N ILE A 58 1.81 15.33 -9.04
CA ILE A 58 2.00 14.05 -9.75
C ILE A 58 2.85 14.24 -11.02
N ARG A 59 2.65 15.32 -11.78
CA ARG A 59 3.46 15.60 -12.99
C ARG A 59 4.90 15.92 -12.61
N GLN A 60 5.13 16.66 -11.53
CA GLN A 60 6.46 16.90 -11.01
C GLN A 60 7.15 15.58 -10.60
N ALA A 61 6.36 14.59 -10.16
CA ALA A 61 6.82 13.23 -9.86
C ALA A 61 6.97 12.29 -11.09
N ARG A 62 6.56 12.70 -12.31
CA ARG A 62 6.62 11.91 -13.57
C ARG A 62 5.95 10.52 -13.49
N ALA A 63 4.76 10.46 -12.92
CA ALA A 63 4.02 9.22 -12.67
C ALA A 63 3.00 8.88 -13.80
N HIS A 64 2.93 7.63 -14.29
CA HIS A 64 1.95 7.14 -15.30
C HIS A 64 0.81 6.27 -14.74
N ARG A 65 -0.43 6.43 -15.26
CA ARG A 65 -1.69 5.90 -14.67
C ARG A 65 -1.99 4.44 -15.01
N THR A 66 -2.51 3.70 -14.02
CA THR A 66 -3.10 2.35 -14.16
C THR A 66 -4.60 2.35 -13.80
N HIS A 67 -5.48 2.33 -14.84
CA HIS A 67 -6.93 2.02 -14.86
C HIS A 67 -7.90 2.73 -13.87
N GLY A 68 -9.22 2.61 -14.11
CA GLY A 68 -10.27 3.52 -13.60
C GLY A 68 -11.43 2.88 -12.84
N LYS A 69 -11.32 2.80 -11.51
CA LYS A 69 -12.46 2.76 -10.57
C LYS A 69 -12.71 4.15 -9.95
N VAL A 70 -13.89 4.36 -9.36
CA VAL A 70 -14.36 5.64 -8.79
C VAL A 70 -13.51 6.08 -7.59
N ASP A 71 -12.97 5.11 -6.85
CA ASP A 71 -11.92 5.22 -5.83
C ASP A 71 -11.17 3.88 -5.71
N GLY A 72 -10.00 3.89 -5.07
CA GLY A 72 -9.14 2.69 -4.97
C GLY A 72 -7.66 3.04 -4.76
N VAL A 73 -6.79 2.11 -5.13
CA VAL A 73 -5.33 2.31 -5.09
C VAL A 73 -4.74 2.31 -6.50
N ALA A 74 -3.63 3.00 -6.68
CA ALA A 74 -2.94 3.08 -7.97
C ALA A 74 -1.43 3.13 -7.76
N VAL A 75 -0.69 2.52 -8.68
CA VAL A 75 0.77 2.59 -8.75
C VAL A 75 1.16 3.26 -10.06
N TYR A 76 2.02 4.27 -9.93
CA TYR A 76 2.59 5.00 -11.04
C TYR A 76 4.11 4.84 -10.98
N TYR A 77 4.74 4.61 -12.12
CA TYR A 77 6.19 4.48 -12.24
C TYR A 77 6.71 5.26 -13.44
N ARG A 78 8.01 5.55 -13.41
CA ARG A 78 8.72 6.23 -14.49
C ARG A 78 9.06 5.24 -15.59
N ALA A 79 8.43 5.39 -16.75
CA ALA A 79 8.64 4.49 -17.88
C ALA A 79 10.09 4.51 -18.37
N ASP A 80 10.82 5.62 -18.26
CA ASP A 80 12.23 5.67 -18.62
C ASP A 80 13.17 4.92 -17.67
N MET A 81 12.69 4.52 -16.48
CA MET A 81 13.44 3.77 -15.48
C MET A 81 12.99 2.32 -15.33
N PHE A 82 11.70 2.04 -15.51
CA PHE A 82 11.10 0.75 -15.22
C PHE A 82 10.19 0.26 -16.33
N ASP A 83 10.22 -1.05 -16.56
CA ASP A 83 9.21 -1.78 -17.28
C ASP A 83 8.27 -2.49 -16.30
N LEU A 84 6.97 -2.44 -16.60
CA LEU A 84 5.99 -3.28 -15.91
C LEU A 84 6.17 -4.72 -16.38
N TYR A 85 6.56 -5.59 -15.45
CA TYR A 85 6.74 -7.01 -15.72
C TYR A 85 5.45 -7.80 -15.45
N ASP A 86 4.80 -7.56 -14.31
CA ASP A 86 3.56 -8.23 -13.91
C ASP A 86 2.80 -7.37 -12.87
N TYR A 87 1.50 -7.57 -12.72
CA TYR A 87 0.71 -6.97 -11.65
C TYR A 87 -0.52 -7.81 -11.28
N THR A 88 -1.01 -7.65 -10.06
CA THR A 88 -2.27 -8.24 -9.62
C THR A 88 -3.00 -7.31 -8.67
N THR A 89 -4.33 -7.26 -8.78
CA THR A 89 -5.20 -6.68 -7.75
C THR A 89 -5.44 -7.72 -6.67
N VAL A 90 -5.51 -7.28 -5.41
CA VAL A 90 -5.87 -8.11 -4.26
C VAL A 90 -7.24 -7.67 -3.77
N GLU A 91 -8.26 -8.49 -4.00
CA GLU A 91 -9.61 -8.23 -3.50
C GLU A 91 -9.76 -8.83 -2.11
N PHE A 92 -10.00 -7.98 -1.11
CA PHE A 92 -10.09 -8.47 0.27
C PHE A 92 -11.46 -9.01 0.64
N PHE A 93 -12.51 -8.66 -0.11
CA PHE A 93 -13.81 -9.28 0.08
C PHE A 93 -13.73 -10.75 -0.33
N GLN A 94 -14.07 -11.65 0.60
CA GLN A 94 -14.04 -13.10 0.37
C GLN A 94 -15.41 -13.68 0.70
N PRO A 95 -16.23 -14.07 -0.30
CA PRO A 95 -17.55 -14.62 -0.08
C PRO A 95 -17.53 -15.79 0.90
N GLY A 96 -18.38 -15.72 1.93
CA GLY A 96 -18.48 -16.77 2.97
C GLY A 96 -17.47 -16.65 4.12
N VAL A 97 -16.48 -15.75 4.04
CA VAL A 97 -15.51 -15.52 5.12
C VAL A 97 -15.92 -14.29 5.92
N ARG A 98 -16.55 -14.50 7.08
CA ARG A 98 -17.18 -13.42 7.88
C ARG A 98 -16.27 -12.24 8.25
N VAL A 99 -14.97 -12.47 8.43
CA VAL A 99 -14.01 -11.41 8.78
C VAL A 99 -13.56 -10.59 7.56
N LEU A 100 -13.80 -11.09 6.35
CA LEU A 100 -13.40 -10.49 5.08
C LEU A 100 -14.64 -10.07 4.28
N ASP A 101 -15.45 -9.21 4.88
CA ASP A 101 -16.75 -8.74 4.39
C ASP A 101 -16.71 -7.29 3.88
N ARG A 102 -15.55 -6.81 3.43
CA ARG A 102 -15.31 -5.43 3.01
C ARG A 102 -14.58 -5.35 1.68
N ASP A 103 -15.01 -4.43 0.83
CA ASP A 103 -14.53 -4.25 -0.55
C ASP A 103 -13.21 -3.46 -0.66
N ASN A 104 -12.45 -3.36 0.42
CA ASN A 104 -11.09 -2.81 0.36
C ASN A 104 -10.24 -3.64 -0.63
N VAL A 105 -9.26 -2.98 -1.25
CA VAL A 105 -8.39 -3.61 -2.25
C VAL A 105 -6.92 -3.24 -2.05
N GLY A 106 -6.05 -4.13 -2.52
CA GLY A 106 -4.63 -3.89 -2.71
C GLY A 106 -4.22 -4.01 -4.18
N LEU A 107 -3.01 -3.55 -4.50
CA LEU A 107 -2.37 -3.70 -5.81
C LEU A 107 -0.91 -4.09 -5.58
N VAL A 108 -0.47 -5.18 -6.21
CA VAL A 108 0.92 -5.64 -6.21
C VAL A 108 1.45 -5.56 -7.63
N VAL A 109 2.61 -4.95 -7.81
CA VAL A 109 3.24 -4.68 -9.10
C VAL A 109 4.68 -5.18 -9.07
N LYS A 110 5.09 -5.92 -10.09
CA LYS A 110 6.48 -6.30 -10.33
C LYS A 110 7.06 -5.41 -11.43
N LEU A 111 8.10 -4.66 -11.09
CA LEU A 111 8.79 -3.77 -12.00
C LEU A 111 10.19 -4.32 -12.29
N CYS A 112 10.63 -4.20 -13.54
CA CYS A 112 12.00 -4.48 -13.97
C CYS A 112 12.73 -3.16 -14.22
N VAL A 113 13.94 -3.01 -13.70
CA VAL A 113 14.80 -1.86 -13.96
C VAL A 113 15.31 -1.93 -15.41
N ARG A 114 15.08 -0.87 -16.18
CA ARG A 114 15.57 -0.78 -17.57
C ARG A 114 17.08 -0.72 -17.62
N GLY A 115 17.67 -1.50 -18.52
CA GLY A 115 19.12 -1.54 -18.72
C GLY A 115 19.91 -2.18 -17.57
N GLY A 116 19.25 -2.71 -16.54
CA GLY A 116 19.92 -3.47 -15.49
C GLY A 116 20.46 -4.79 -16.03
N MET A 117 21.77 -5.01 -15.91
CA MET A 117 22.40 -6.30 -16.16
C MET A 117 23.14 -6.79 -14.90
N PRO A 118 22.75 -7.93 -14.30
CA PRO A 118 21.58 -8.75 -14.64
C PRO A 118 20.26 -7.98 -14.41
N ALA A 119 19.15 -8.46 -15.01
CA ALA A 119 17.83 -7.83 -14.87
C ALA A 119 17.46 -7.70 -13.38
N GLN A 120 17.37 -6.46 -12.89
CA GLN A 120 17.01 -6.17 -11.52
C GLN A 120 15.49 -5.95 -11.44
N GLN A 121 14.83 -6.69 -10.55
CA GLN A 121 13.38 -6.59 -10.36
C GLN A 121 13.05 -6.15 -8.93
N ILE A 122 11.91 -5.49 -8.78
CA ILE A 122 11.37 -5.05 -7.49
C ILE A 122 9.86 -5.25 -7.47
N VAL A 123 9.33 -5.64 -6.31
CA VAL A 123 7.90 -5.72 -6.06
C VAL A 123 7.46 -4.48 -5.28
N VAL A 124 6.43 -3.80 -5.78
CA VAL A 124 5.80 -2.66 -5.11
C VAL A 124 4.34 -3.02 -4.83
N ALA A 125 3.96 -2.95 -3.57
CA ALA A 125 2.59 -3.14 -3.14
C ALA A 125 2.02 -1.85 -2.55
N THR A 126 0.73 -1.61 -2.79
CA THR A 126 -0.01 -0.52 -2.16
C THR A 126 -1.41 -0.98 -1.79
N THR A 127 -1.95 -0.48 -0.69
CA THR A 127 -3.28 -0.84 -0.21
C THR A 127 -3.94 0.32 0.53
N HIS A 128 -5.25 0.23 0.73
CA HIS A 128 -5.98 1.04 1.68
C HIS A 128 -6.80 0.10 2.58
N LEU A 129 -6.26 -0.22 3.76
CA LEU A 129 -6.91 -1.12 4.71
C LEU A 129 -8.18 -0.49 5.30
N LEU A 130 -9.06 -1.32 5.86
CA LEU A 130 -10.30 -0.87 6.50
C LEU A 130 -10.05 0.27 7.49
N PHE A 131 -10.78 1.38 7.37
CA PHE A 131 -10.64 2.54 8.25
C PHE A 131 -11.00 2.25 9.72
N ASN A 132 -12.05 1.46 9.96
CA ASN A 132 -12.63 1.24 11.29
C ASN A 132 -11.58 0.84 12.35
N SER A 133 -11.39 1.72 13.34
CA SER A 133 -10.41 1.57 14.43
C SER A 133 -10.69 0.40 15.39
N ARG A 134 -11.89 -0.19 15.34
CA ARG A 134 -12.30 -1.31 16.21
C ARG A 134 -12.43 -2.64 15.47
N ARG A 135 -11.81 -2.75 14.28
CA ARG A 135 -11.81 -3.96 13.45
C ARG A 135 -10.39 -4.38 13.06
N HIS A 136 -9.52 -4.48 14.06
CA HIS A 136 -8.14 -4.92 13.84
C HIS A 136 -8.06 -6.39 13.39
N ASP A 137 -9.07 -7.21 13.71
CA ASP A 137 -9.30 -8.52 13.12
C ASP A 137 -9.40 -8.47 11.59
N VAL A 138 -10.17 -7.53 11.04
CA VAL A 138 -10.30 -7.34 9.58
C VAL A 138 -9.00 -6.83 8.99
N LYS A 139 -8.40 -5.80 9.61
CA LYS A 139 -7.11 -5.24 9.15
C LYS A 139 -6.02 -6.32 9.10
N LEU A 140 -5.98 -7.21 10.09
CA LEU A 140 -5.07 -8.35 10.12
C LEU A 140 -5.34 -9.32 8.98
N ALA A 141 -6.60 -9.72 8.76
CA ALA A 141 -6.98 -10.64 7.68
C ALA A 141 -6.68 -10.04 6.28
N GLN A 142 -6.98 -8.76 6.07
CA GLN A 142 -6.63 -8.03 4.85
C GLN A 142 -5.11 -7.98 4.63
N THR A 143 -4.36 -7.69 5.70
CA THR A 143 -2.89 -7.68 5.67
C THR A 143 -2.33 -9.05 5.31
N GLN A 144 -2.92 -10.14 5.84
CA GLN A 144 -2.51 -11.50 5.48
C GLN A 144 -2.69 -11.77 3.98
N LEU A 145 -3.87 -11.47 3.41
CA LEU A 145 -4.11 -11.64 1.97
C LEU A 145 -3.12 -10.83 1.12
N LEU A 146 -2.84 -9.58 1.51
CA LEU A 146 -1.86 -8.75 0.82
C LEU A 146 -0.44 -9.36 0.88
N LEU A 147 -0.01 -9.81 2.07
CA LEU A 147 1.31 -10.42 2.27
C LEU A 147 1.44 -11.73 1.48
N THR A 148 0.38 -12.53 1.37
CA THR A 148 0.37 -13.75 0.53
C THR A 148 0.61 -13.42 -0.95
N GLU A 149 -0.05 -12.40 -1.49
CA GLU A 149 0.16 -11.98 -2.88
C GLU A 149 1.53 -11.35 -3.12
N ILE A 150 2.04 -10.58 -2.15
CA ILE A 150 3.41 -10.07 -2.16
C ILE A 150 4.42 -11.23 -2.18
N GLU A 151 4.23 -12.23 -1.32
CA GLU A 151 5.12 -13.38 -1.24
C GLU A 151 5.15 -14.13 -2.59
N ARG A 152 3.97 -14.40 -3.17
CA ARG A 152 3.84 -15.01 -4.49
C ARG A 152 4.58 -14.22 -5.57
N PHE A 153 4.49 -12.90 -5.54
CA PHE A 153 5.17 -12.03 -6.50
C PHE A 153 6.69 -11.96 -6.27
N ALA A 154 7.12 -11.93 -5.01
CA ALA A 154 8.51 -11.72 -4.66
C ALA A 154 9.34 -13.00 -4.72
N PHE A 155 8.73 -14.18 -4.55
CA PHE A 155 9.46 -15.45 -4.49
C PHE A 155 10.24 -15.76 -5.77
N GLN A 156 11.54 -16.05 -5.62
CA GLN A 156 12.46 -16.41 -6.71
C GLN A 156 12.92 -17.86 -6.66
N GLY A 157 12.35 -18.69 -5.78
CA GLY A 157 12.78 -20.06 -5.54
C GLY A 157 13.60 -20.20 -4.26
N VAL A 158 14.13 -21.40 -4.07
CA VAL A 158 14.97 -21.76 -2.92
C VAL A 158 16.42 -21.87 -3.36
N SER A 159 17.32 -21.20 -2.66
CA SER A 159 18.76 -21.27 -2.87
C SER A 159 19.44 -21.54 -1.54
N GLN A 160 20.39 -22.50 -1.48
CA GLN A 160 21.07 -22.87 -0.24
C GLN A 160 20.10 -23.16 0.93
N HIS A 161 18.99 -23.85 0.64
CA HIS A 161 17.94 -24.20 1.61
C HIS A 161 17.21 -23.00 2.23
N GLN A 162 17.39 -21.80 1.68
CA GLN A 162 16.67 -20.59 2.09
C GLN A 162 15.82 -20.04 0.95
N PRO A 163 14.59 -19.58 1.23
CA PRO A 163 13.78 -18.94 0.22
C PRO A 163 14.41 -17.60 -0.17
N LYS A 164 14.50 -17.36 -1.47
CA LYS A 164 15.00 -16.11 -2.03
C LYS A 164 13.83 -15.27 -2.52
N TYR A 165 13.82 -14.00 -2.14
CA TYR A 165 12.79 -13.06 -2.54
C TYR A 165 13.39 -11.84 -3.23
N LEU A 166 12.64 -11.26 -4.16
CA LEU A 166 12.87 -9.93 -4.69
C LEU A 166 12.74 -8.88 -3.58
N PRO A 167 13.42 -7.73 -3.70
CA PRO A 167 13.16 -6.59 -2.83
C PRO A 167 11.69 -6.17 -2.95
N VAL A 168 11.08 -5.84 -1.81
CA VAL A 168 9.67 -5.45 -1.71
C VAL A 168 9.57 -4.06 -1.10
N ILE A 169 8.71 -3.22 -1.67
CA ILE A 169 8.25 -1.96 -1.07
C ILE A 169 6.76 -2.10 -0.81
N ILE A 170 6.34 -1.90 0.43
CA ILE A 170 4.92 -1.86 0.82
C ILE A 170 4.58 -0.41 1.16
N THR A 171 3.54 0.11 0.54
CA THR A 171 3.03 1.48 0.71
C THR A 171 1.53 1.48 0.94
N GLY A 172 0.95 2.66 1.07
CA GLY A 172 -0.50 2.84 1.17
C GLY A 172 -0.96 3.37 2.52
N ASP A 173 -2.27 3.51 2.64
CA ASP A 173 -2.92 3.95 3.87
C ASP A 173 -3.39 2.72 4.66
N MET A 174 -2.60 2.35 5.66
CA MET A 174 -2.88 1.16 6.46
C MET A 174 -3.96 1.41 7.53
N ASN A 175 -4.33 2.67 7.81
CA ASN A 175 -5.19 3.01 8.94
C ASN A 175 -4.71 2.38 10.27
N LEU A 176 -3.39 2.29 10.47
CA LEU A 176 -2.76 1.73 11.66
C LEU A 176 -2.02 2.81 12.43
N GLU A 177 -2.25 2.87 13.73
CA GLU A 177 -1.36 3.58 14.64
C GLU A 177 -0.09 2.75 14.90
N PRO A 178 1.05 3.39 15.18
CA PRO A 178 2.23 2.71 15.67
C PRO A 178 1.89 1.81 16.88
N HIS A 179 2.63 0.71 17.02
CA HIS A 179 2.51 -0.26 18.12
C HIS A 179 1.24 -1.13 18.15
N THR A 180 0.27 -0.92 17.24
CA THR A 180 -0.87 -1.83 17.09
C THR A 180 -0.44 -3.24 16.66
N GLY A 181 -1.25 -4.27 16.94
CA GLY A 181 -0.86 -5.66 16.63
C GLY A 181 -0.53 -5.90 15.14
N VAL A 182 -1.29 -5.32 14.21
CA VAL A 182 -1.01 -5.42 12.77
C VAL A 182 0.26 -4.67 12.38
N TYR A 183 0.55 -3.53 13.02
CA TYR A 183 1.80 -2.81 12.84
C TYR A 183 3.01 -3.64 13.31
N GLN A 184 2.87 -4.35 14.43
CA GLN A 184 3.90 -5.28 14.92
C GLN A 184 4.14 -6.42 13.94
N LEU A 185 3.09 -7.01 13.36
CA LEU A 185 3.24 -8.03 12.31
C LEU A 185 4.08 -7.51 11.14
N LEU A 186 3.76 -6.32 10.62
CA LEU A 186 4.43 -5.72 9.46
C LEU A 186 5.90 -5.35 9.74
N THR A 187 6.21 -4.91 10.97
CA THR A 187 7.55 -4.42 11.32
C THR A 187 8.47 -5.47 11.94
N GLN A 188 7.90 -6.49 12.58
CA GLN A 188 8.64 -7.53 13.31
C GLN A 188 8.51 -8.91 12.67
N GLY A 189 7.66 -9.07 11.65
CA GLY A 189 7.41 -10.35 10.97
C GLY A 189 6.61 -11.35 11.81
N ARG A 190 6.09 -10.96 12.97
CA ARG A 190 5.33 -11.83 13.87
C ARG A 190 4.34 -11.06 14.73
N LEU A 191 3.28 -11.75 15.13
CA LEU A 191 2.29 -11.27 16.09
C LEU A 191 1.85 -12.45 16.96
N ASN A 192 1.97 -12.31 18.29
CA ASN A 192 1.32 -13.22 19.23
C ASN A 192 -0.06 -12.66 19.58
N TYR A 193 -1.11 -13.23 18.99
CA TYR A 193 -2.49 -12.77 19.17
C TYR A 193 -3.26 -13.54 20.25
N ARG A 194 -2.60 -14.46 20.98
CA ARG A 194 -3.26 -15.26 22.01
C ARG A 194 -3.74 -14.35 23.15
N GLY A 195 -5.03 -14.41 23.45
CA GLY A 195 -5.64 -13.63 24.53
C GLY A 195 -5.95 -12.17 24.18
N LEU A 196 -5.58 -11.70 22.98
CA LEU A 196 -5.88 -10.33 22.57
C LEU A 196 -7.35 -10.18 22.14
N SER A 197 -7.92 -8.99 22.35
CA SER A 197 -9.27 -8.70 21.88
C SER A 197 -9.33 -8.68 20.35
N LYS A 198 -10.40 -9.23 19.74
CA LYS A 198 -10.56 -9.19 18.27
C LYS A 198 -10.62 -7.77 17.71
N LYS A 199 -11.17 -6.83 18.48
CA LYS A 199 -11.44 -5.46 18.02
C LYS A 199 -10.16 -4.64 17.87
N LEU A 200 -9.25 -4.74 18.83
CA LEU A 200 -8.06 -3.89 18.92
C LEU A 200 -6.75 -4.66 18.72
N LEU A 201 -6.78 -5.99 18.86
CA LEU A 201 -5.59 -6.83 18.94
C LEU A 201 -4.59 -6.27 19.96
N ASP A 202 -5.10 -5.90 21.13
CA ASP A 202 -4.32 -5.50 22.29
C ASP A 202 -4.95 -6.03 23.60
N ASN A 203 -4.23 -5.83 24.71
CA ASN A 203 -4.63 -6.22 26.06
C ASN A 203 -5.39 -5.10 26.81
N ARG A 204 -5.76 -4.01 26.12
CA ARG A 204 -6.45 -2.88 26.75
C ARG A 204 -7.95 -3.16 26.71
N TRP A 205 -8.54 -3.32 27.90
CA TRP A 205 -9.96 -3.59 28.12
C TRP A 205 -10.81 -2.36 27.81
#